data_AF-A0A812WI14-F1
#
_entry.id   AF-A0A812WI14-F1
#
_cell.length_a   1.000
_cell.length_b   1.000
_cell.length_c   1.000
_cell.angle_alpha   90.00
_cell.angle_beta   90.00
_cell.angle_gamma   90.00
#
_symmetry.space_group_name_H-M   'P 1'
#
loop_
_entity.id
_entity.type
_entity.pdbx_description
1 polymer ?
#
loop_
_entity_poly.entity_id
_entity_poly.type
_entity_poly.pdbx_seq_one_letter_code
_entity_poly.pdbx_strand_id
1 'polypeptide(L)'
;MSPAAPKPQPLRQVIDSISDRLWSKEAGDQPIPFILGGSYAAAREAYKRSGGKMTLAYNDIDIWYKSVDDEDEGREGILKVTYEKNVFPDRPDIELNVIRMGRLNLRGLIDDFDMNNVQVGYKVVPKIKGRKLVAEVAETYLAPAFHKFLLSSTLEIVDPTNKKTGAASLIRLLYKAQQLGLPYNLPPEKELLQAFSDRAFAPEKVHQKLQQLTGRFREEIFSRFNVVLDVCHNWSDCPYEGKQMYRLICKDTGFAGRHTLAQIRARDRQDA
;
A
#
# COMPACT_ATOMS: atom_id res chain seq x y z
N MET A 1 6.24 19.88 -15.50
CA MET A 1 7.15 19.45 -14.43
C MET A 1 6.32 19.35 -13.16
N SER A 2 6.31 18.21 -12.47
CA SER A 2 5.64 18.10 -11.17
C SER A 2 6.39 18.95 -10.14
N PRO A 3 5.71 19.67 -9.24
CA PRO A 3 6.38 20.40 -8.17
C PRO A 3 7.24 19.46 -7.33
N ALA A 4 8.39 19.95 -6.86
CA ALA A 4 9.28 19.18 -6.00
C ALA A 4 8.51 18.68 -4.77
N ALA A 5 8.69 17.41 -4.41
CA ALA A 5 8.01 16.84 -3.26
C ALA A 5 8.42 17.59 -1.97
N PRO A 6 7.47 17.89 -1.08
CA PRO A 6 7.79 18.62 0.15
C PRO A 6 8.69 17.76 1.06
N LYS A 7 9.48 18.44 1.89
CA LYS A 7 10.25 17.79 2.95
C LYS A 7 9.29 16.99 3.85
N PRO A 8 9.60 15.73 4.18
CA PRO A 8 8.74 14.94 5.07
C PRO A 8 8.68 15.57 6.46
N GLN A 9 7.48 15.52 7.07
CA GLN A 9 7.29 15.99 8.44
C GLN A 9 8.26 15.30 9.40
N PRO A 10 8.75 15.99 10.44
CA PRO A 10 9.62 15.39 11.45
C PRO A 10 9.00 14.15 12.08
N LEU A 11 9.77 13.06 12.15
CA LEU A 11 9.30 11.77 12.70
C LEU A 11 8.72 11.91 14.11
N ARG A 12 9.31 12.79 14.93
CA ARG A 12 8.82 13.02 16.29
C ARG A 12 7.40 13.59 16.30
N GLN A 13 7.14 14.61 15.49
CA GLN A 13 5.82 15.23 15.38
C GLN A 13 4.78 14.21 14.92
N VAL A 14 5.12 13.39 13.92
CA VAL A 14 4.20 12.36 13.41
C VAL A 14 3.92 11.30 14.47
N ILE A 15 4.95 10.83 15.17
CA ILE A 15 4.79 9.86 16.26
C ILE A 15 3.91 10.42 17.38
N ASP A 16 4.15 11.66 17.80
CA ASP A 16 3.38 12.30 18.87
C ASP A 16 1.90 12.44 18.48
N SER A 17 1.59 12.91 17.27
CA SER A 17 0.20 12.99 16.77
C SER A 17 -0.49 11.63 16.70
N ILE A 18 0.24 10.58 16.30
CA ILE A 18 -0.31 9.23 16.18
C ILE A 18 -0.51 8.59 17.54
N SER A 19 0.42 8.77 18.48
CA SER A 19 0.25 8.26 19.85
C SER A 19 -0.92 8.95 20.55
N ASP A 20 -1.03 10.28 20.42
CA ASP A 20 -2.14 11.04 21.00
C ASP A 20 -3.48 10.54 20.45
N ARG A 21 -3.56 10.31 19.14
CA ARG A 21 -4.77 9.77 18.49
C ARG A 21 -5.07 8.33 18.89
N LEU A 22 -4.09 7.43 18.85
CA LEU A 22 -4.30 6.01 19.11
C LEU A 22 -4.66 5.76 20.57
N TRP A 23 -3.92 6.38 21.50
CA TRP A 23 -4.09 6.14 22.93
C TRP A 23 -5.39 6.78 23.44
N SER A 24 -5.81 7.92 22.89
CA SER A 24 -7.07 8.56 23.30
C SER A 24 -8.33 7.86 22.80
N LYS A 25 -8.40 7.39 21.54
CA LYS A 25 -9.66 6.81 21.01
C LYS A 25 -9.70 5.29 20.86
N GLU A 26 -8.58 4.62 20.61
CA GLU A 26 -8.62 3.16 20.38
C GLU A 26 -8.38 2.37 21.68
N ALA A 27 -7.51 2.89 22.55
CA ALA A 27 -7.04 2.16 23.73
C ALA A 27 -7.55 2.71 25.07
N GLY A 28 -8.45 3.70 25.06
CA GLY A 28 -9.06 4.25 26.28
C GLY A 28 -8.02 4.71 27.31
N ASP A 29 -7.03 5.49 26.87
CA ASP A 29 -5.86 5.96 27.63
C ASP A 29 -4.82 4.87 28.00
N GLN A 30 -4.95 3.64 27.48
CA GLN A 30 -3.89 2.65 27.59
C GLN A 30 -2.83 2.83 26.49
N PRO A 31 -1.55 3.01 26.84
CA PRO A 31 -0.49 3.11 25.84
C PRO A 31 -0.29 1.77 25.12
N ILE A 32 -0.51 1.78 23.80
CA ILE A 32 -0.28 0.63 22.93
C ILE A 32 0.96 0.83 22.04
N PRO A 33 1.79 -0.21 21.83
CA PRO A 33 2.84 -0.19 20.83
C PRO A 33 2.24 -0.25 19.43
N PHE A 34 2.92 0.36 18.47
CA PHE A 34 2.51 0.36 17.08
C PHE A 34 3.71 0.33 16.13
N ILE A 35 3.47 -0.04 14.88
CA ILE A 35 4.42 0.03 13.79
C ILE A 35 3.96 1.12 12.84
N LEU A 36 4.86 2.05 12.52
CA LEU A 36 4.68 3.03 11.46
C LEU A 36 5.42 2.57 10.22
N GLY A 37 4.77 2.57 9.06
CA GLY A 37 5.39 2.26 7.78
C GLY A 37 4.77 3.07 6.65
N GLY A 38 4.66 2.46 5.47
CA GLY A 38 4.03 3.11 4.34
C GLY A 38 4.91 4.12 3.61
N SER A 39 4.27 4.93 2.77
CA SER A 39 4.94 5.91 1.92
C SER A 39 5.67 7.00 2.72
N TYR A 40 5.10 7.44 3.85
CA TYR A 40 5.75 8.38 4.76
C TYR A 40 7.07 7.85 5.34
N ALA A 41 7.08 6.61 5.85
CA ALA A 41 8.26 6.05 6.50
C ALA A 41 9.45 6.01 5.54
N ALA A 42 9.18 5.63 4.30
CA ALA A 42 10.17 5.59 3.25
C ALA A 42 10.59 6.98 2.78
N ALA A 43 9.67 7.94 2.65
CA ALA A 43 10.02 9.34 2.35
C ALA A 43 10.96 9.92 3.41
N ARG A 44 10.70 9.63 4.69
CA ARG A 44 11.52 10.07 5.82
C ARG A 44 12.94 9.50 5.78
N GLU A 45 13.07 8.18 5.57
CA GLU A 45 14.39 7.54 5.51
C GLU A 45 15.15 7.90 4.24
N ALA A 46 14.48 8.04 3.10
CA ALA A 46 15.09 8.52 1.85
C ALA A 46 15.69 9.91 2.03
N TYR A 47 14.93 10.85 2.59
CA TYR A 47 15.42 12.20 2.86
C TYR A 47 16.60 12.19 3.86
N LYS A 48 16.48 11.41 4.94
CA LYS A 48 17.54 11.31 5.96
C LYS A 48 18.85 10.77 5.38
N ARG A 49 18.77 9.65 4.65
CA ARG A 49 19.96 8.91 4.18
C ARG A 49 20.62 9.53 2.96
N SER A 50 19.88 10.30 2.17
CA SER A 50 20.42 11.08 1.05
C SER A 50 21.00 12.44 1.48
N GLY A 51 21.01 12.78 2.78
CA GLY A 51 21.42 14.10 3.25
C GLY A 51 20.49 15.22 2.77
N GLY A 52 19.21 14.91 2.56
CA GLY A 52 18.18 15.83 2.10
C GLY A 52 18.04 15.95 0.58
N LYS A 53 18.80 15.17 -0.21
CA LYS A 53 18.80 15.23 -1.69
C LYS A 53 17.63 14.49 -2.34
N MET A 54 17.14 13.42 -1.72
CA MET A 54 16.01 12.63 -2.21
C MET A 54 14.75 12.96 -1.41
N THR A 55 13.79 13.58 -2.06
CA THR A 55 12.46 13.87 -1.52
C THR A 55 11.42 13.01 -2.23
N LEU A 56 10.80 12.10 -1.49
CA LEU A 56 9.68 11.31 -2.00
C LEU A 56 8.37 11.95 -1.54
N ALA A 57 7.41 12.09 -2.45
CA ALA A 57 6.06 12.46 -2.04
C ALA A 57 5.41 11.29 -1.29
N TYR A 58 4.50 11.63 -0.38
CA TYR A 58 3.69 10.69 0.38
C TYR A 58 2.35 11.35 0.65
N ASN A 59 1.29 10.55 0.64
CA ASN A 59 -0.10 10.99 0.84
C ASN A 59 -0.84 10.13 1.88
N ASP A 60 -0.17 9.11 2.41
CA ASP A 60 -0.69 8.27 3.47
C ASP A 60 0.40 7.91 4.50
N ILE A 61 -0.07 7.56 5.70
CA ILE A 61 0.74 6.96 6.77
C ILE A 61 0.07 5.67 7.20
N ASP A 62 0.78 4.56 7.10
CA ASP A 62 0.29 3.25 7.53
C ASP A 62 0.72 2.97 8.97
N ILE A 63 -0.27 2.67 9.82
CA ILE A 63 -0.07 2.33 11.23
C ILE A 63 -0.67 0.98 11.53
N TRP A 64 0.15 0.07 12.04
CA TRP A 64 -0.29 -1.22 12.56
C TRP A 64 -0.20 -1.24 14.08
N TYR A 65 -1.26 -1.67 14.75
CA TYR A 65 -1.26 -1.87 16.19
C TYR A 65 -1.94 -3.20 16.57
N LYS A 66 -1.64 -3.72 17.77
CA LYS A 66 -2.36 -4.84 18.37
C LYS A 66 -3.31 -4.29 19.42
N SER A 67 -4.59 -4.69 19.39
CA SER A 67 -5.51 -4.33 20.48
C SER A 67 -5.15 -5.06 21.77
N VAL A 68 -5.56 -4.49 22.90
CA VAL A 68 -5.41 -5.06 24.23
C VAL A 68 -6.54 -6.05 24.56
N ASP A 69 -7.59 -6.11 23.72
CA ASP A 69 -8.72 -7.04 23.96
C ASP A 69 -8.28 -8.50 23.74
N ASP A 70 -8.27 -9.27 24.83
CA ASP A 70 -7.82 -10.68 24.89
C ASP A 70 -8.68 -11.65 24.07
N GLU A 71 -9.86 -11.25 23.59
CA GLU A 71 -10.76 -12.13 22.82
C GLU A 71 -10.24 -12.51 21.43
N ASP A 72 -9.21 -11.81 20.92
CA ASP A 72 -8.56 -12.09 19.64
C ASP A 72 -7.23 -12.88 19.80
N GLU A 73 -6.89 -13.36 21.01
CA GLU A 73 -5.71 -14.19 21.25
C GLU A 73 -5.76 -15.49 20.42
N GLY A 74 -5.07 -15.49 19.28
CA GLY A 74 -4.97 -16.63 18.36
C GLY A 74 -5.34 -16.31 16.91
N ARG A 75 -5.93 -15.14 16.63
CA ARG A 75 -6.21 -14.73 15.23
C ARG A 75 -4.96 -14.18 14.56
N GLU A 76 -4.54 -14.80 13.47
CA GLU A 76 -3.46 -14.29 12.63
C GLU A 76 -3.99 -13.29 11.59
N GLY A 77 -3.26 -12.20 11.34
CA GLY A 77 -3.53 -11.27 10.25
C GLY A 77 -4.21 -9.94 10.62
N ILE A 78 -4.79 -9.31 9.59
CA ILE A 78 -5.47 -8.01 9.68
C ILE A 78 -6.89 -8.22 10.20
N LEU A 79 -7.23 -7.57 11.32
CA LEU A 79 -8.53 -7.66 11.96
C LEU A 79 -9.46 -6.51 11.52
N LYS A 80 -8.90 -5.30 11.37
CA LYS A 80 -9.66 -4.10 10.97
C LYS A 80 -8.75 -3.12 10.26
N VAL A 81 -9.29 -2.43 9.25
CA VAL A 81 -8.64 -1.30 8.58
C VAL A 81 -9.57 -0.09 8.65
N THR A 82 -9.08 1.04 9.11
CA THR A 82 -9.80 2.31 9.18
C THR A 82 -8.97 3.39 8.49
N TYR A 83 -9.64 4.25 7.72
CA TYR A 83 -9.02 5.35 6.99
C TYR A 83 -9.47 6.66 7.63
N GLU A 84 -8.52 7.46 8.09
CA GLU A 84 -8.80 8.71 8.79
C GLU A 84 -8.16 9.89 8.08
N LYS A 85 -8.93 10.97 7.97
CA LYS A 85 -8.48 12.25 7.40
C LYS A 85 -8.36 13.29 8.51
N ASN A 86 -7.62 14.36 8.24
CA ASN A 86 -7.45 15.49 9.15
C ASN A 86 -6.77 15.14 10.50
N VAL A 87 -6.00 14.04 10.56
CA VAL A 87 -5.18 13.72 11.74
C VAL A 87 -4.00 14.70 11.88
N PHE A 88 -3.52 15.23 10.74
CA PHE A 88 -2.46 16.22 10.68
C PHE A 88 -3.05 17.55 10.21
N PRO A 89 -3.33 18.51 11.11
CA PRO A 89 -4.00 19.77 10.75
C PRO A 89 -3.26 20.58 9.67
N ASP A 90 -1.93 20.54 9.71
CA ASP A 90 -1.07 21.26 8.75
C ASP A 90 -0.97 20.55 7.37
N ARG A 91 -1.47 19.32 7.28
CA ARG A 91 -1.42 18.46 6.09
C ARG A 91 -2.71 17.63 5.97
N PRO A 92 -3.86 18.30 5.72
CA PRO A 92 -5.16 17.62 5.61
C PRO A 92 -5.23 16.67 4.40
N ASP A 93 -4.27 16.78 3.48
CA ASP A 93 -4.09 15.89 2.34
C ASP A 93 -3.56 14.49 2.72
N ILE A 94 -2.99 14.32 3.92
CA ILE A 94 -2.46 13.04 4.39
C ILE A 94 -3.57 12.21 5.03
N GLU A 95 -3.78 11.00 4.50
CA GLU A 95 -4.66 9.98 5.09
C GLU A 95 -3.88 9.10 6.09
N LEU A 96 -4.46 8.80 7.25
CA LEU A 96 -3.92 7.83 8.19
C LEU A 96 -4.64 6.49 8.00
N ASN A 97 -3.90 5.45 7.64
CA ASN A 97 -4.39 4.09 7.52
C ASN A 97 -4.12 3.37 8.85
N VAL A 98 -5.16 3.20 9.66
CA VAL A 98 -5.08 2.56 10.98
C VAL A 98 -5.49 1.09 10.85
N ILE A 99 -4.56 0.19 11.13
CA ILE A 99 -4.68 -1.24 10.87
C ILE A 99 -4.53 -2.00 12.20
N ARG A 100 -5.63 -2.61 12.67
CA ARG A 100 -5.62 -3.51 13.83
C ARG A 100 -5.16 -4.89 13.38
N MET A 101 -4.16 -5.42 14.05
CA MET A 101 -3.52 -6.71 13.77
C MET A 101 -3.67 -7.64 14.98
N GLY A 102 -3.77 -8.95 14.74
CA GLY A 102 -3.67 -9.95 15.81
C GLY A 102 -2.24 -10.11 16.34
N ARG A 103 -1.23 -9.88 15.49
CA ARG A 103 0.19 -9.92 15.84
C ARG A 103 0.97 -8.79 15.19
N LEU A 104 1.80 -8.12 15.98
CA LEU A 104 2.76 -7.13 15.47
C LEU A 104 4.14 -7.77 15.28
N ASN A 105 4.58 -7.85 14.02
CA ASN A 105 5.93 -8.23 13.65
C ASN A 105 6.46 -7.22 12.64
N LEU A 106 7.46 -6.41 13.03
CA LEU A 106 8.00 -5.35 12.19
C LEU A 106 8.53 -5.88 10.86
N ARG A 107 9.36 -6.93 10.90
CA ARG A 107 10.01 -7.47 9.70
C ARG A 107 8.99 -8.12 8.77
N GLY A 108 8.17 -9.02 9.31
CA GLY A 108 7.12 -9.67 8.55
C GLY A 108 6.17 -8.67 7.89
N LEU A 109 5.73 -7.65 8.63
CA LEU A 109 4.85 -6.63 8.07
C LEU A 109 5.51 -5.83 6.95
N ILE A 110 6.77 -5.43 7.09
CA ILE A 110 7.46 -4.58 6.12
C ILE A 110 7.94 -5.37 4.89
N ASP A 111 8.47 -6.59 5.10
CA ASP A 111 8.94 -7.45 4.00
C ASP A 111 7.77 -7.96 3.15
N ASP A 112 6.64 -8.31 3.78
CA ASP A 112 5.43 -8.74 3.08
C ASP A 112 4.63 -7.55 2.50
N PHE A 113 5.02 -6.31 2.81
CA PHE A 113 4.30 -5.14 2.31
C PHE A 113 4.63 -4.90 0.84
N ASP A 114 3.64 -5.10 -0.02
CA ASP A 114 3.73 -4.85 -1.44
C ASP A 114 3.74 -3.34 -1.76
N MET A 115 4.89 -2.72 -1.50
CA MET A 115 5.15 -1.31 -1.72
C MET A 115 6.12 -1.03 -2.87
N ASN A 116 6.47 -2.03 -3.67
CA ASN A 116 7.42 -1.91 -4.78
C ASN A 116 8.75 -1.31 -4.32
N ASN A 117 9.55 -2.10 -3.59
CA ASN A 117 10.86 -1.79 -2.99
C ASN A 117 10.95 -0.61 -1.99
N VAL A 118 9.87 0.13 -1.80
CA VAL A 118 9.77 1.25 -0.85
C VAL A 118 9.29 0.75 0.53
N GLN A 119 10.09 -0.11 1.17
CA GLN A 119 9.71 -0.88 2.37
C GLN A 119 10.53 -0.46 3.60
N VAL A 120 9.91 0.37 4.45
CA VAL A 120 10.52 0.90 5.67
C VAL A 120 9.49 0.88 6.80
N GLY A 121 9.93 0.53 8.01
CA GLY A 121 9.08 0.63 9.19
C GLY A 121 9.83 1.05 10.45
N TYR A 122 9.09 1.67 11.37
CA TYR A 122 9.51 2.01 12.72
C TYR A 122 8.61 1.30 13.71
N LYS A 123 9.20 0.55 14.64
CA LYS A 123 8.50 0.06 15.82
C LYS A 123 8.53 1.14 16.88
N VAL A 124 7.35 1.60 17.29
CA VAL A 124 7.16 2.62 18.30
C VAL A 124 6.57 1.96 19.55
N VAL A 125 7.19 2.22 20.69
CA VAL A 125 6.76 1.68 21.98
C VAL A 125 6.50 2.83 22.96
N PRO A 126 5.52 2.67 23.85
CA PRO A 126 5.36 3.57 24.98
C PRO A 126 6.54 3.43 25.94
N LYS A 127 7.02 4.55 26.46
CA LYS A 127 8.09 4.61 27.46
C LYS A 127 7.79 5.70 28.48
N ILE A 128 8.12 5.43 29.74
CA ILE A 128 8.02 6.44 30.79
C ILE A 128 9.36 7.17 30.86
N LYS A 129 9.34 8.51 30.70
CA LYS A 129 10.49 9.40 30.93
C LYS A 129 10.15 10.37 32.05
N GLY A 130 10.73 10.15 33.22
CA GLY A 130 10.34 10.86 34.43
C GLY A 130 8.90 10.54 34.80
N ARG A 131 8.02 11.55 34.79
CA ARG A 131 6.58 11.41 35.05
C ARG A 131 5.70 11.44 33.79
N LYS A 132 6.30 11.46 32.60
CA LYS A 132 5.58 11.57 31.32
C LYS A 132 5.66 10.27 30.54
N LEU A 133 4.51 9.81 30.07
CA LEU A 133 4.40 8.77 29.04
C LEU A 133 4.76 9.40 27.69
N VAL A 134 5.69 8.77 26.97
CA VAL A 134 6.12 9.23 25.64
C VAL A 134 6.20 8.05 24.69
N ALA A 135 5.89 8.28 23.42
CA ALA A 135 6.19 7.33 22.35
C ALA A 135 7.67 7.45 21.93
N GLU A 136 8.34 6.31 21.79
CA GLU A 136 9.75 6.23 21.38
C GLU A 136 9.94 5.17 20.29
N VAL A 137 10.77 5.49 19.29
CA VAL A 137 11.18 4.51 18.28
C VAL A 137 12.12 3.51 18.94
N ALA A 138 11.67 2.28 19.11
CA ALA A 138 12.47 1.18 19.65
C ALA A 138 13.32 0.52 18.56
N GLU A 139 12.78 0.39 17.35
CA GLU A 139 13.44 -0.27 16.23
C GLU A 139 13.12 0.44 14.92
N THR A 140 14.09 0.51 14.02
CA THR A 140 13.90 0.95 12.63
C THR A 140 14.35 -0.18 11.72
N TYR A 141 13.48 -0.60 10.80
CA TYR A 141 13.78 -1.65 9.84
C TYR A 141 13.66 -1.12 8.41
N LEU A 142 14.69 -1.37 7.63
CA LEU A 142 14.75 -1.06 6.20
C LEU A 142 14.91 -2.39 5.48
N ALA A 143 13.98 -2.73 4.61
CA ALA A 143 14.10 -3.95 3.83
C ALA A 143 15.32 -3.85 2.88
N PRO A 144 15.97 -4.97 2.53
CA PRO A 144 17.05 -4.98 1.55
C PRO A 144 16.66 -4.33 0.20
N ALA A 145 15.41 -4.47 -0.20
CA ALA A 145 14.88 -3.83 -1.41
C ALA A 145 14.91 -2.29 -1.34
N PHE A 146 14.69 -1.71 -0.17
CA PHE A 146 14.76 -0.27 0.02
C PHE A 146 16.20 0.26 -0.08
N HIS A 147 17.18 -0.53 0.37
CA HIS A 147 18.59 -0.18 0.16
C HIS A 147 18.95 -0.10 -1.33
N LYS A 148 18.45 -1.05 -2.13
CA LYS A 148 18.62 -1.01 -3.60
C LYS A 148 17.95 0.23 -4.20
N PHE A 149 16.73 0.54 -3.76
CA PHE A 149 16.02 1.74 -4.19
C PHE A 149 16.79 3.03 -3.89
N LEU A 150 17.41 3.17 -2.71
CA LEU A 150 18.20 4.37 -2.38
C LEU A 150 19.39 4.59 -3.31
N LEU A 151 19.92 3.52 -3.92
CA LEU A 151 21.04 3.58 -4.86
C LEU A 151 20.56 3.84 -6.29
N SER A 152 19.50 3.16 -6.73
CA SER A 152 19.02 3.25 -8.12
C SER A 152 18.04 4.40 -8.36
N SER A 153 17.33 4.83 -7.32
CA SER A 153 16.13 5.70 -7.41
C SER A 153 15.04 5.12 -8.32
N THR A 154 15.04 3.79 -8.51
CA THR A 154 14.13 3.09 -9.42
C THR A 154 13.18 2.17 -8.65
N LEU A 155 11.89 2.30 -8.93
CA LEU A 155 10.85 1.46 -8.34
C LEU A 155 10.81 0.09 -9.03
N GLU A 156 10.67 -0.97 -8.24
CA GLU A 156 10.67 -2.36 -8.75
C GLU A 156 9.70 -3.23 -7.95
N ILE A 157 9.13 -4.24 -8.61
CA ILE A 157 8.38 -5.29 -7.93
C ILE A 157 9.39 -6.25 -7.29
N VAL A 158 9.37 -6.35 -5.96
CA VAL A 158 10.37 -7.12 -5.19
C VAL A 158 10.23 -8.62 -5.44
N ASP A 159 8.98 -9.10 -5.47
CA ASP A 159 8.65 -10.50 -5.75
C ASP A 159 7.50 -10.57 -6.75
N PRO A 160 7.79 -10.67 -8.06
CA PRO A 160 6.75 -10.82 -9.08
C PRO A 160 6.03 -12.16 -8.98
N THR A 161 6.58 -13.15 -8.26
CA THR A 161 5.98 -14.48 -8.11
C THR A 161 4.93 -14.53 -6.99
N ASN A 162 4.82 -13.47 -6.18
CA ASN A 162 3.83 -13.38 -5.11
C ASN A 162 2.40 -13.34 -5.68
N LYS A 163 1.77 -14.52 -5.68
CA LYS A 163 0.43 -14.75 -6.23
C LYS A 163 -0.68 -13.98 -5.50
N LYS A 164 -0.43 -13.48 -4.29
CA LYS A 164 -1.44 -12.77 -3.48
C LYS A 164 -1.68 -11.34 -3.95
N THR A 165 -0.70 -10.71 -4.62
CA THR A 165 -0.75 -9.28 -4.94
C THR A 165 -0.54 -8.96 -6.42
N GLY A 166 -0.08 -9.91 -7.22
CA GLY A 166 0.14 -9.83 -8.68
C GLY A 166 -0.31 -8.53 -9.36
N ALA A 167 -1.50 -8.53 -9.98
CA ALA A 167 -1.97 -7.40 -10.78
C ALA A 167 -2.08 -6.08 -9.98
N ALA A 168 -2.36 -6.16 -8.68
CA ALA A 168 -2.38 -4.98 -7.81
C ALA A 168 -0.97 -4.39 -7.62
N SER A 169 0.07 -5.22 -7.51
CA SER A 169 1.47 -4.79 -7.39
C SER A 169 1.91 -3.98 -8.61
N LEU A 170 1.61 -4.50 -9.82
CA LEU A 170 1.91 -3.83 -11.09
C LEU A 170 1.19 -2.47 -11.20
N ILE A 171 -0.13 -2.44 -10.94
CA ILE A 171 -0.91 -1.20 -10.98
C ILE A 171 -0.35 -0.18 -9.97
N ARG A 172 -0.03 -0.63 -8.74
CA ARG A 172 0.55 0.24 -7.71
C ARG A 172 1.94 0.74 -8.08
N LEU A 173 2.77 -0.07 -8.76
CA LEU A 173 4.10 0.34 -9.22
C LEU A 173 3.97 1.51 -10.17
N LEU A 174 3.17 1.33 -11.22
CA LEU A 174 2.97 2.32 -12.28
C LEU A 174 2.32 3.59 -11.71
N TYR A 175 1.34 3.44 -10.81
CA TYR A 175 0.70 4.58 -10.15
C TYR A 175 1.68 5.38 -9.31
N LYS A 176 2.53 4.71 -8.52
CA LYS A 176 3.58 5.38 -7.74
C LYS A 176 4.63 6.03 -8.63
N ALA A 177 5.07 5.35 -9.69
CA ALA A 177 6.03 5.92 -10.64
C ALA A 177 5.49 7.20 -11.27
N GLN A 178 4.21 7.22 -11.64
CA GLN A 178 3.52 8.43 -12.13
C GLN A 178 3.42 9.52 -11.06
N GLN A 179 2.97 9.17 -9.85
CA GLN A 179 2.76 10.12 -8.75
C GLN A 179 4.08 10.76 -8.28
N LEU A 180 5.15 9.97 -8.22
CA LEU A 180 6.45 10.39 -7.68
C LEU A 180 7.40 10.90 -8.77
N GLY A 181 7.06 10.72 -10.05
CA GLY A 181 7.95 11.04 -11.17
C GLY A 181 9.23 10.21 -11.18
N LEU A 182 9.18 8.98 -10.66
CA LEU A 182 10.33 8.09 -10.55
C LEU A 182 10.40 7.10 -11.71
N PRO A 183 11.62 6.68 -12.12
CA PRO A 183 11.78 5.54 -13.01
C PRO A 183 11.28 4.25 -12.34
N TYR A 184 10.95 3.27 -13.16
CA TYR A 184 10.56 1.94 -12.71
C TYR A 184 11.12 0.87 -13.65
N ASN A 185 11.37 -0.32 -13.12
CA ASN A 185 11.67 -1.50 -13.92
C ASN A 185 10.54 -2.52 -13.79
N LEU A 186 10.15 -3.08 -14.93
CA LEU A 186 9.28 -4.24 -14.99
C LEU A 186 10.12 -5.51 -15.15
N PRO A 187 9.64 -6.67 -14.65
CA PRO A 187 10.23 -7.96 -15.01
C PRO A 187 10.24 -8.17 -16.53
N PRO A 188 11.11 -9.06 -17.04
CA PRO A 188 11.08 -9.47 -18.44
C PRO A 188 9.67 -9.86 -18.89
N GLU A 189 9.32 -9.58 -20.14
CA GLU A 189 7.94 -9.69 -20.64
C GLU A 189 7.31 -11.06 -20.38
N LYS A 190 8.06 -12.15 -20.59
CA LYS A 190 7.59 -13.51 -20.30
C LYS A 190 7.20 -13.69 -18.84
N GLU A 191 8.02 -13.20 -17.91
CA GLU A 191 7.76 -13.28 -16.47
C GLU A 191 6.60 -12.38 -16.07
N LEU A 192 6.53 -11.17 -16.63
CA LEU A 192 5.43 -10.23 -16.42
C LEU A 192 4.09 -10.87 -16.83
N LEU A 193 3.99 -11.40 -18.05
CA LEU A 193 2.75 -12.01 -18.52
C LEU A 193 2.36 -13.23 -17.68
N GLN A 194 3.34 -14.07 -17.29
CA GLN A 194 3.08 -15.25 -16.47
C GLN A 194 2.65 -14.90 -15.03
N ALA A 195 3.27 -13.88 -14.43
CA ALA A 195 3.00 -13.45 -13.06
C ALA A 195 1.64 -12.75 -12.93
N PHE A 196 1.29 -11.91 -13.90
CA PHE A 196 0.20 -10.95 -13.77
C PHE A 196 -1.05 -11.29 -14.58
N SER A 197 -0.96 -12.18 -15.59
CA SER A 197 -2.13 -12.61 -16.37
C SER A 197 -3.05 -13.53 -15.55
N ASP A 198 -4.35 -13.40 -15.81
CA ASP A 198 -5.43 -14.16 -15.21
C ASP A 198 -5.51 -14.05 -13.67
N ARG A 199 -4.91 -12.99 -13.11
CA ARG A 199 -4.95 -12.71 -11.67
C ARG A 199 -6.02 -11.67 -11.38
N ALA A 200 -6.98 -12.06 -10.55
CA ALA A 200 -7.93 -11.12 -9.98
C ALA A 200 -7.20 -10.17 -9.03
N PHE A 201 -7.61 -8.91 -9.02
CA PHE A 201 -7.20 -7.92 -8.04
C PHE A 201 -8.44 -7.29 -7.39
N ALA A 202 -8.46 -7.35 -6.06
CA ALA A 202 -9.30 -6.50 -5.20
C ALA A 202 -8.44 -5.29 -4.77
N PRO A 203 -8.95 -4.06 -4.55
CA PRO A 203 -10.33 -3.58 -4.39
C PRO A 203 -10.69 -2.44 -5.39
N GLU A 204 -11.86 -1.81 -5.20
CA GLU A 204 -12.25 -0.55 -5.87
C GLU A 204 -11.12 0.49 -5.90
N LYS A 205 -10.35 0.64 -4.80
CA LYS A 205 -9.19 1.54 -4.74
C LYS A 205 -8.09 1.22 -5.77
N VAL A 206 -7.80 -0.06 -6.05
CA VAL A 206 -6.78 -0.43 -7.05
C VAL A 206 -7.32 -0.17 -8.46
N HIS A 207 -8.60 -0.44 -8.70
CA HIS A 207 -9.24 -0.07 -9.95
C HIS A 207 -9.28 1.46 -10.15
N GLN A 208 -9.57 2.24 -9.12
CA GLN A 208 -9.48 3.71 -9.16
C GLN A 208 -8.06 4.19 -9.50
N LYS A 209 -7.02 3.59 -8.89
CA LYS A 209 -5.62 3.87 -9.24
C LYS A 209 -5.34 3.58 -10.72
N LEU A 210 -5.82 2.45 -11.25
CA LEU A 210 -5.72 2.11 -12.66
C LEU A 210 -6.40 3.16 -13.56
N GLN A 211 -7.59 3.64 -13.20
CA GLN A 211 -8.30 4.68 -13.97
C GLN A 211 -7.57 6.02 -13.98
N GLN A 212 -6.80 6.32 -12.93
CA GLN A 212 -5.99 7.54 -12.79
C GLN A 212 -4.62 7.46 -13.51
N LEU A 213 -4.22 6.30 -14.01
CA LEU A 213 -3.03 6.19 -14.87
C LEU A 213 -3.26 6.90 -16.20
N THR A 214 -2.25 7.61 -16.67
CA THR A 214 -2.25 8.36 -17.94
C THR A 214 -1.01 8.07 -18.78
N GLY A 215 -1.11 8.34 -20.09
CA GLY A 215 -0.02 8.18 -21.06
C GLY A 215 0.68 6.83 -20.98
N ARG A 216 2.02 6.85 -21.00
CA ARG A 216 2.86 5.65 -20.99
C ARG A 216 2.53 4.67 -19.85
N PHE A 217 2.20 5.16 -18.65
CA PHE A 217 1.94 4.29 -17.50
C PHE A 217 0.63 3.50 -17.67
N ARG A 218 -0.37 4.12 -18.31
CA ARG A 218 -1.62 3.44 -18.68
C ARG A 218 -1.35 2.45 -19.80
N GLU A 219 -0.58 2.86 -20.80
CA GLU A 219 -0.24 2.02 -21.96
C GLU A 219 0.51 0.76 -21.55
N GLU A 220 1.37 0.78 -20.52
CA GLU A 220 2.04 -0.43 -20.01
C GLU A 220 1.06 -1.56 -19.67
N ILE A 221 -0.12 -1.22 -19.14
CA ILE A 221 -1.15 -2.20 -18.81
C ILE A 221 -1.98 -2.52 -20.03
N PHE A 222 -2.57 -1.49 -20.66
CA PHE A 222 -3.58 -1.69 -21.69
C PHE A 222 -3.01 -2.14 -23.05
N SER A 223 -1.69 -2.08 -23.26
CA SER A 223 -1.05 -2.71 -24.42
C SER A 223 -1.05 -4.24 -24.31
N ARG A 224 -0.83 -4.78 -23.10
CA ARG A 224 -0.62 -6.22 -22.83
C ARG A 224 -1.84 -6.94 -22.29
N PHE A 225 -2.69 -6.22 -21.54
CA PHE A 225 -3.79 -6.81 -20.81
C PHE A 225 -5.14 -6.18 -21.17
N ASN A 226 -6.17 -7.03 -21.19
CA ASN A 226 -7.56 -6.62 -21.07
C ASN A 226 -7.94 -6.57 -19.59
N VAL A 227 -8.63 -5.50 -19.19
CA VAL A 227 -9.20 -5.38 -17.84
C VAL A 227 -10.64 -5.86 -17.93
N VAL A 228 -11.00 -6.88 -17.15
CA VAL A 228 -12.37 -7.40 -17.11
C VAL A 228 -12.93 -7.41 -15.70
N LEU A 229 -14.25 -7.23 -15.60
CA LEU A 229 -14.98 -7.43 -14.36
C LEU A 229 -15.06 -8.94 -14.10
N ASP A 230 -14.55 -9.37 -12.96
CA ASP A 230 -14.65 -10.74 -12.50
C ASP A 230 -15.89 -10.84 -11.61
N VAL A 231 -16.92 -11.50 -12.11
CA VAL A 231 -18.12 -11.78 -11.32
C VAL A 231 -17.80 -12.99 -10.46
N CYS A 232 -17.43 -12.76 -9.20
CA CYS A 232 -17.18 -13.85 -8.25
C CYS A 232 -18.50 -14.59 -7.97
N HIS A 233 -18.72 -15.69 -8.69
CA HIS A 233 -19.67 -16.73 -8.29
C HIS A 233 -18.89 -17.84 -7.58
N ASN A 234 -19.21 -18.09 -6.31
CA ASN A 234 -18.72 -19.21 -5.51
C ASN A 234 -17.23 -19.25 -5.17
N TRP A 235 -16.74 -18.26 -4.42
CA TRP A 235 -15.57 -18.50 -3.56
C TRP A 235 -16.07 -18.48 -2.12
N SER A 236 -16.43 -19.65 -1.59
CA SER A 236 -16.96 -19.84 -0.23
C SER A 236 -16.01 -19.35 0.89
N ASP A 237 -14.75 -19.06 0.56
CA ASP A 237 -13.72 -18.56 1.49
C ASP A 237 -13.11 -17.20 1.06
N CYS A 238 -13.77 -16.46 0.15
CA CYS A 238 -13.26 -15.17 -0.30
C CYS A 238 -13.70 -14.04 0.65
N PRO A 239 -12.77 -13.30 1.30
CA PRO A 239 -13.11 -12.17 2.19
C PRO A 239 -13.67 -10.95 1.44
N TYR A 240 -13.99 -11.11 0.16
CA TYR A 240 -14.49 -10.09 -0.75
C TYR A 240 -15.89 -10.42 -1.30
N GLU A 241 -16.63 -11.33 -0.68
CA GLU A 241 -18.04 -11.58 -1.01
C GLU A 241 -18.83 -10.26 -1.12
N GLY A 242 -19.57 -10.09 -2.22
CA GLY A 242 -20.31 -8.86 -2.54
C GLY A 242 -19.48 -7.69 -3.09
N LYS A 243 -18.15 -7.81 -3.25
CA LYS A 243 -17.31 -6.76 -3.85
C LYS A 243 -17.06 -7.00 -5.33
N GLN A 244 -17.03 -5.92 -6.11
CA GLN A 244 -16.59 -5.97 -7.51
C GLN A 244 -15.10 -6.29 -7.59
N MET A 245 -14.77 -7.33 -8.35
CA MET A 245 -13.41 -7.78 -8.60
C MET A 245 -13.05 -7.51 -10.06
N TYR A 246 -11.78 -7.23 -10.30
CA TYR A 246 -11.26 -7.00 -11.65
C TYR A 246 -10.12 -7.98 -11.92
N ARG A 247 -9.87 -8.28 -13.19
CA ARG A 247 -8.81 -9.19 -13.62
C ARG A 247 -8.05 -8.60 -14.81
N LEU A 248 -6.74 -8.78 -14.82
CA LEU A 248 -5.91 -8.54 -16.00
C LEU A 248 -5.80 -9.85 -16.78
N ILE A 249 -6.20 -9.86 -18.05
CA ILE A 249 -6.10 -11.02 -18.93
C ILE A 249 -5.18 -10.66 -20.09
N CYS A 250 -4.15 -11.47 -20.33
CA CYS A 250 -3.25 -11.27 -21.46
C CYS A 250 -4.02 -11.26 -22.78
N LYS A 251 -3.69 -10.33 -23.68
CA LYS A 251 -4.35 -10.25 -25.00
C LYS A 251 -4.00 -11.43 -25.90
N ASP A 252 -2.80 -11.97 -25.79
CA ASP A 252 -2.28 -12.99 -26.70
C ASP A 252 -2.74 -14.40 -26.36
N THR A 253 -3.28 -14.62 -25.16
CA THR A 253 -3.72 -15.96 -24.71
C THR A 253 -5.08 -16.38 -25.24
N GLY A 254 -5.72 -15.58 -26.09
CA GLY A 254 -7.05 -15.87 -26.64
C GLY A 254 -8.15 -15.75 -25.58
N PHE A 255 -9.10 -14.85 -25.79
CA PHE A 255 -10.20 -14.59 -24.86
C PHE A 255 -11.29 -15.67 -24.99
N ALA A 256 -11.03 -16.89 -24.53
CA ALA A 256 -12.03 -17.96 -24.54
C ALA A 256 -13.02 -17.79 -23.37
N GLY A 257 -14.01 -16.91 -23.53
CA GLY A 257 -15.31 -17.09 -22.85
C GLY A 257 -15.61 -16.28 -21.58
N ARG A 258 -15.22 -15.00 -21.47
CA ARG A 258 -15.81 -14.08 -20.48
C ARG A 258 -16.20 -12.75 -21.16
N HIS A 259 -17.02 -11.91 -20.53
CA HIS A 259 -17.38 -10.60 -21.09
C HIS A 259 -16.31 -9.55 -20.75
N THR A 260 -15.88 -8.78 -21.74
CA THR A 260 -15.03 -7.60 -21.54
C THR A 260 -15.82 -6.45 -20.89
N LEU A 261 -15.15 -5.54 -20.17
CA LEU A 261 -15.80 -4.34 -19.60
C LEU A 261 -16.50 -3.49 -20.66
N ALA A 262 -16.01 -3.48 -21.91
CA ALA A 262 -16.64 -2.82 -23.04
C ALA A 262 -17.97 -3.50 -23.43
N GLN A 263 -18.02 -4.84 -23.41
CA GLN A 263 -19.23 -5.61 -23.70
C GLN A 263 -20.28 -5.47 -22.59
N ILE A 264 -19.87 -5.38 -21.32
CA ILE A 264 -20.79 -5.13 -20.19
C ILE A 264 -21.41 -3.73 -20.30
N ARG A 265 -20.60 -2.70 -20.53
CA ARG A 265 -21.10 -1.32 -20.72
C ARG A 265 -21.98 -1.14 -21.95
N ALA A 266 -21.77 -1.93 -23.00
CA ALA A 266 -22.62 -1.92 -24.18
C ALA A 266 -24.01 -2.52 -23.88
N ARG A 267 -24.05 -3.55 -23.04
CA ARG A 267 -25.29 -4.21 -22.61
C ARG A 267 -26.11 -3.32 -21.65
N ASP A 268 -25.48 -2.70 -20.66
CA ASP A 268 -26.15 -1.81 -19.71
C ASP A 268 -26.78 -0.57 -20.39
N ARG A 269 -26.32 -0.20 -21.60
CA ARG A 269 -26.90 0.88 -22.42
C ARG A 269 -28.03 0.41 -23.34
N GLN A 270 -28.16 -0.88 -23.57
CA GLN A 270 -29.28 -1.46 -24.33
C GLN A 270 -30.47 -1.78 -23.42
N ASP A 271 -30.20 -2.02 -22.13
CA ASP A 271 -31.20 -2.34 -21.11
C ASP A 271 -31.71 -1.10 -20.33
N ALA A 272 -31.31 0.12 -20.71
CA ALA A 272 -31.72 1.41 -20.14
C ALA A 272 -32.48 2.27 -21.17
#